data_AF-A0A6B2UV71-F1
#
_entry.id   AF-A0A6B2UV71-F1
#
_cell.length_a   1.000
_cell.length_b   1.000
_cell.length_c   1.000
_cell.angle_alpha   90.00
_cell.angle_beta   90.00
_cell.angle_gamma   90.00
#
_symmetry.space_group_name_H-M   'P 1'
#
loop_
_entity.id
_entity.type
_entity.pdbx_description
1 polymer ?
#
loop_
_entity_poly.entity_id
_entity_poly.type
_entity_poly.pdbx_seq_one_letter_code
_entity_poly.pdbx_strand_id
1 'polypeptide(L)'
;GVVALAPLADLALARERGVCDGAVEPFLGGPAAVGERLPCADPARLLPTGIATTLVQGRDDTEVPCAVAESFADAASAAGEPVGMTLLEGIGHYALVDPAADASAVVAEEIAQLAW
;
A
#
# COMPACT_ATOMS: atom_id res chain seq x y z
N GLY A 1 8.16 13.48 3.00
CA GLY A 1 6.97 12.62 3.10
C GLY A 1 7.35 11.14 3.01
N VAL A 2 6.40 10.29 2.63
CA VAL A 2 6.57 8.86 2.37
C VAL A 2 6.13 8.55 0.94
N VAL A 3 6.92 7.75 0.21
CA VAL A 3 6.49 7.11 -1.04
C VAL A 3 6.35 5.61 -0.75
N ALA A 4 5.12 5.10 -0.81
CA ALA A 4 4.80 3.70 -0.55
C ALA A 4 4.61 2.96 -1.88
N LEU A 5 5.42 1.94 -2.13
CA LEU A 5 5.42 1.18 -3.38
C LEU A 5 4.59 -0.08 -3.21
N ALA A 6 3.54 -0.23 -4.03
CA ALA A 6 2.60 -1.36 -4.01
C ALA A 6 2.23 -1.84 -2.58
N PRO A 7 1.76 -0.96 -1.69
CA PRO A 7 1.70 -1.29 -0.27
C PRO A 7 0.50 -2.17 0.06
N LEU A 8 0.72 -3.16 0.93
CA LEU A 8 -0.33 -3.96 1.57
C LEU A 8 -0.97 -3.18 2.75
N ALA A 9 -1.51 -2.00 2.47
CA ALA A 9 -1.85 -1.01 3.50
C ALA A 9 -3.28 -1.12 4.10
N ASP A 10 -4.09 -2.07 3.62
CA ASP A 10 -5.34 -2.48 4.24
C ASP A 10 -5.29 -3.99 4.52
N LEU A 11 -4.91 -4.35 5.75
CA LEU A 11 -4.74 -5.75 6.15
C LEU A 11 -6.08 -6.46 6.29
N ALA A 12 -7.16 -5.75 6.59
CA ALA A 12 -8.49 -6.32 6.65
C ALA A 12 -8.94 -6.81 5.26
N LEU A 13 -8.85 -5.93 4.26
CA LEU A 13 -9.17 -6.25 2.87
C LEU A 13 -8.20 -7.28 2.29
N ALA A 14 -6.90 -7.12 2.52
CA ALA A 14 -5.88 -8.06 2.04
C ALA A 14 -6.13 -9.48 2.56
N ARG A 15 -6.53 -9.63 3.83
CA ARG A 15 -6.90 -10.93 4.41
C ARG A 15 -8.15 -11.51 3.75
N GLU A 16 -9.21 -10.71 3.58
CA GLU A 16 -10.46 -11.15 2.94
C GLU A 16 -10.21 -11.68 1.52
N ARG A 17 -9.30 -11.03 0.80
CA ARG A 17 -8.94 -11.35 -0.59
C ARG A 17 -7.86 -12.43 -0.72
N GLY A 18 -7.26 -12.87 0.38
CA GLY A 18 -6.15 -13.84 0.36
C GLY A 18 -4.88 -13.31 -0.34
N VAL A 19 -4.61 -12.01 -0.28
CA VAL A 19 -3.47 -11.35 -0.94
C VAL A 19 -2.15 -11.94 -0.43
N CYS A 20 -1.15 -12.05 -1.32
CA CYS A 20 0.14 -12.69 -1.05
C CYS A 20 0.00 -14.07 -0.40
N ASP A 21 -0.81 -14.97 -0.97
CA ASP A 21 -1.09 -16.31 -0.45
C ASP A 21 -1.58 -16.31 1.02
N GLY A 22 -2.35 -15.29 1.40
CA GLY A 22 -2.91 -15.17 2.75
C GLY A 22 -1.89 -14.76 3.82
N ALA A 23 -0.80 -14.09 3.44
CA ALA A 23 0.29 -13.70 4.34
C ALA A 23 -0.12 -12.88 5.58
N VAL A 24 -1.28 -12.21 5.56
CA VAL A 24 -1.77 -11.42 6.69
C VAL A 24 -1.98 -12.26 7.96
N GLU A 25 -2.56 -13.45 7.84
CA GLU A 25 -2.82 -14.30 9.01
C GLU A 25 -1.54 -14.77 9.71
N PRO A 26 -0.55 -15.38 9.02
CA PRO A 26 0.70 -15.76 9.66
C PRO A 26 1.47 -14.54 10.18
N PHE A 27 1.43 -13.39 9.47
CA PHE A 27 2.02 -12.14 9.96
C PHE A 27 1.44 -11.71 11.31
N LEU A 28 0.12 -11.80 11.49
CA LEU A 28 -0.54 -11.48 12.75
C LEU A 28 -0.38 -12.58 13.83
N GLY A 29 0.28 -13.69 13.54
CA GLY A 29 0.51 -14.79 14.49
C GLY A 29 -0.57 -15.87 14.47
N GLY A 30 -1.30 -16.00 13.36
CA GLY A 30 -2.29 -17.04 13.10
C GLY A 30 -3.73 -16.62 13.40
N PRO A 31 -4.73 -17.45 13.02
CA PRO A 31 -6.15 -17.07 13.02
C PRO A 31 -6.68 -16.56 14.36
N ALA A 32 -6.23 -17.16 15.46
CA ALA A 32 -6.67 -16.78 16.81
C ALA A 32 -6.20 -15.38 17.24
N ALA A 33 -5.07 -14.91 16.71
CA ALA A 33 -4.48 -13.62 17.07
C ALA A 33 -4.97 -12.46 16.18
N VAL A 34 -5.61 -12.76 15.04
CA VAL A 34 -6.08 -11.76 14.07
C VAL A 34 -7.01 -10.74 14.72
N GLY A 35 -8.00 -11.19 15.50
CA GLY A 35 -8.98 -10.29 16.12
C GLY A 35 -8.34 -9.27 17.08
N GLU A 36 -7.32 -9.71 17.82
CA GLU A 36 -6.60 -8.87 18.79
C GLU A 36 -5.61 -7.92 18.10
N ARG A 37 -4.85 -8.41 17.11
CA ARG A 37 -3.69 -7.70 16.55
C ARG A 37 -3.99 -6.88 15.31
N LEU A 38 -5.01 -7.25 14.52
CA LEU A 38 -5.38 -6.48 13.33
C LEU A 38 -5.63 -4.99 13.65
N PRO A 39 -6.40 -4.61 14.70
CA PRO A 39 -6.68 -3.20 14.98
C PRO A 39 -5.44 -2.33 15.23
N CYS A 40 -4.34 -2.90 15.73
CA CYS A 40 -3.11 -2.17 16.02
C CYS A 40 -2.00 -2.36 14.98
N ALA A 41 -2.23 -3.18 13.95
CA ALA A 41 -1.27 -3.50 12.90
C ALA A 41 -1.70 -3.02 11.51
N ASP A 42 -3.00 -2.83 11.29
CA ASP A 42 -3.57 -2.48 9.98
C ASP A 42 -3.39 -0.99 9.66
N PRO A 43 -2.55 -0.59 8.67
CA PRO A 43 -2.28 0.82 8.40
C PRO A 43 -3.54 1.64 8.10
N ALA A 44 -4.52 1.06 7.40
CA ALA A 44 -5.80 1.70 7.11
C ALA A 44 -6.59 2.08 8.38
N ARG A 45 -6.34 1.40 9.51
CA ARG A 45 -6.97 1.67 10.82
C ARG A 45 -6.15 2.60 11.71
N LEU A 46 -4.90 2.85 11.34
CA LEU A 46 -3.97 3.71 12.09
C LEU A 46 -3.93 5.14 11.53
N LEU A 47 -4.71 5.43 10.50
CA LEU A 47 -4.91 6.77 9.97
C LEU A 47 -5.72 7.66 10.93
N PRO A 48 -5.49 8.99 10.92
CA PRO A 48 -4.47 9.71 10.14
C PRO A 48 -3.07 9.59 10.76
N THR A 49 -2.02 9.69 9.94
CA THR A 49 -0.62 9.58 10.40
C THR A 49 0.06 10.95 10.64
N GLY A 50 -0.50 12.02 10.07
CA GLY A 50 0.10 13.35 10.00
C GLY A 50 1.25 13.47 8.99
N ILE A 51 1.49 12.45 8.16
CA ILE A 51 2.63 12.37 7.25
C ILE A 51 2.14 12.41 5.80
N ALA A 52 2.63 13.37 5.03
CA ALA A 52 2.38 13.43 3.59
C ALA A 52 2.86 12.14 2.90
N THR A 53 1.92 11.39 2.34
CA THR A 53 2.14 10.07 1.77
C THR A 53 1.63 10.01 0.33
N THR A 54 2.41 9.40 -0.55
CA THR A 54 2.03 9.06 -1.92
C THR A 54 2.18 7.55 -2.12
N LEU A 55 1.20 6.94 -2.77
CA LEU A 55 1.24 5.55 -3.20
C LEU A 55 1.69 5.49 -4.67
N VAL A 56 2.60 4.58 -5.00
CA VAL A 56 2.91 4.22 -6.39
C VAL A 56 2.53 2.76 -6.58
N GLN A 57 1.69 2.48 -7.56
CA GLN A 57 1.11 1.15 -7.74
C GLN A 57 1.07 0.76 -9.22
N GLY A 58 1.43 -0.49 -9.50
CA GLY A 58 1.28 -1.08 -10.82
C GLY A 58 -0.16 -1.55 -11.05
N ARG A 59 -0.75 -1.27 -12.22
CA ARG A 59 -2.10 -1.76 -12.54
C ARG A 59 -2.17 -3.27 -12.77
N ASP A 60 -1.06 -3.85 -13.20
CA ASP A 60 -0.94 -5.29 -13.50
C ASP A 60 -0.29 -6.03 -12.31
N ASP A 61 -0.26 -5.40 -11.12
CA ASP A 61 0.22 -6.04 -9.90
C ASP A 61 -0.73 -7.16 -9.46
N THR A 62 -0.23 -8.39 -9.54
CA THR A 62 -0.93 -9.60 -9.09
C THR A 62 -0.57 -10.03 -7.67
N GLU A 63 0.52 -9.50 -7.11
CA GLU A 63 0.97 -9.82 -5.74
C GLU A 63 0.18 -9.01 -4.72
N VAL A 64 0.05 -7.70 -4.96
CA VAL A 64 -0.76 -6.77 -4.17
C VAL A 64 -1.68 -6.01 -5.13
N PRO A 65 -2.92 -6.47 -5.35
CA PRO A 65 -3.83 -5.85 -6.29
C PRO A 65 -4.11 -4.37 -6.00
N CYS A 66 -4.30 -3.57 -7.05
CA CYS A 66 -4.59 -2.13 -6.98
C CYS A 66 -5.69 -1.75 -5.97
N ALA A 67 -6.71 -2.61 -5.83
CA ALA A 67 -7.81 -2.43 -4.89
C ALA A 67 -7.36 -2.25 -3.42
N VAL A 68 -6.21 -2.81 -3.01
CA VAL A 68 -5.66 -2.61 -1.66
C VAL A 68 -5.15 -1.19 -1.47
N ALA A 69 -4.44 -0.65 -2.46
CA ALA A 69 -3.95 0.72 -2.45
C ALA A 69 -5.10 1.74 -2.52
N GLU A 70 -6.11 1.45 -3.36
CA GLU A 70 -7.34 2.25 -3.46
C GLU A 70 -8.09 2.29 -2.12
N SER A 71 -8.27 1.14 -1.46
CA SER A 71 -8.92 1.06 -0.14
C SER A 71 -8.20 1.91 0.92
N PHE A 72 -6.87 1.86 0.94
CA PHE A 72 -6.09 2.71 1.85
C PHE A 72 -6.25 4.20 1.51
N ALA A 73 -6.25 4.58 0.23
CA ALA A 73 -6.44 5.97 -0.18
C ALA A 73 -7.83 6.50 0.18
N ASP A 74 -8.87 5.67 0.05
CA ASP A 74 -10.23 5.98 0.47
C ASP A 74 -10.32 6.14 2.00
N ALA A 75 -9.71 5.23 2.77
CA ALA A 75 -9.63 5.33 4.22
C ALA A 75 -8.91 6.60 4.68
N ALA A 76 -7.80 6.96 4.02
CA ALA A 76 -7.03 8.15 4.33
C ALA A 76 -7.83 9.43 4.03
N SER A 77 -8.51 9.47 2.88
CA SER A 77 -9.42 10.55 2.53
C SER A 77 -10.57 10.70 3.53
N ALA A 78 -11.17 9.58 3.97
CA ALA A 78 -12.23 9.59 4.98
C ALA A 78 -11.74 10.06 6.36
N ALA A 79 -10.46 9.82 6.69
CA ALA A 79 -9.80 10.31 7.90
C ALA A 79 -9.35 11.79 7.80
N GLY A 80 -9.53 12.44 6.65
CA GLY A 80 -9.11 13.83 6.42
C GLY A 80 -7.62 13.98 6.05
N GLU A 81 -6.96 12.90 5.67
CA GLU A 81 -5.56 12.84 5.23
C GLU A 81 -5.49 12.23 3.82
N PRO A 82 -5.91 12.95 2.77
CA PRO A 82 -5.83 12.41 1.41
C PRO A 82 -4.37 12.13 1.04
N VAL A 83 -4.14 10.96 0.45
CA VAL A 83 -2.82 10.52 -0.04
C VAL A 83 -2.75 10.66 -1.56
N GLY A 84 -1.57 10.94 -2.09
CA GLY A 84 -1.33 10.87 -3.53
C GLY A 84 -1.40 9.42 -4.01
N MET A 85 -1.81 9.19 -5.26
CA MET A 85 -1.78 7.87 -5.87
C MET A 85 -1.37 7.95 -7.34
N THR A 86 -0.26 7.31 -7.68
CA THR A 86 0.28 7.21 -9.03
C THR A 86 0.16 5.78 -9.52
N LEU A 87 -0.66 5.58 -10.57
CA LEU A 87 -0.95 4.26 -11.15
C LEU A 87 -0.20 4.07 -12.47
N LEU A 88 0.55 2.98 -12.60
CA LEU A 88 1.37 2.68 -13.77
C LEU A 88 0.77 1.53 -14.59
N GLU A 89 0.43 1.82 -15.84
CA GLU A 89 -0.13 0.85 -16.82
C GLU A 89 0.92 -0.20 -17.22
N GLY A 90 0.52 -1.47 -17.30
CA GLY A 90 1.41 -2.55 -17.75
C GLY A 90 2.52 -2.92 -16.75
N ILE A 91 2.47 -2.36 -15.54
CA ILE A 91 3.48 -2.54 -14.49
C ILE A 91 2.96 -3.49 -13.42
N GLY A 92 3.74 -4.51 -13.10
CA GLY A 92 3.53 -5.41 -11.96
C GLY A 92 4.32 -5.01 -10.71
N HIS A 93 4.22 -5.81 -9.66
CA HIS A 93 4.71 -5.51 -8.31
C HIS A 93 6.16 -5.02 -8.22
N TYR A 94 7.09 -5.76 -8.84
CA TYR A 94 8.53 -5.60 -8.57
C TYR A 94 9.21 -4.50 -9.39
N ALA A 95 8.61 -4.06 -10.51
CA ALA A 95 9.26 -3.07 -11.36
C ALA A 95 9.43 -1.70 -10.67
N LEU A 96 8.63 -1.43 -9.62
CA LEU A 96 8.74 -0.21 -8.83
C LEU A 96 10.05 -0.11 -8.04
N VAL A 97 10.63 -1.25 -7.65
CA VAL A 97 11.86 -1.32 -6.85
C VAL A 97 13.09 -1.69 -7.69
N ASP A 98 12.91 -2.17 -8.91
CA ASP A 98 14.00 -2.52 -9.82
C ASP A 98 14.60 -1.24 -10.44
N PRO A 99 15.84 -0.84 -10.09
CA PRO A 99 16.46 0.36 -10.61
C PRO A 99 16.76 0.28 -12.12
N ALA A 100 16.68 -0.90 -12.74
CA ALA A 100 16.82 -1.07 -14.18
C ALA A 100 15.50 -0.89 -14.94
N ALA A 101 14.35 -0.86 -14.24
CA ALA A 101 13.05 -0.66 -14.85
C ALA A 101 12.69 0.83 -14.91
N ASP A 102 12.03 1.23 -16.01
CA ASP A 102 11.56 2.61 -16.21
C ASP A 102 10.61 3.07 -15.10
N ALA A 103 9.83 2.15 -14.51
CA ALA A 103 8.90 2.44 -13.42
C ALA A 103 9.60 3.01 -12.17
N SER A 104 10.87 2.65 -11.92
CA SER A 104 11.65 3.20 -10.80
C SER A 104 11.95 4.70 -10.93
N ALA A 105 11.96 5.23 -12.15
CA ALA A 105 12.14 6.67 -12.38
C ALA A 105 10.96 7.47 -11.82
N VAL A 106 9.73 6.97 -11.99
CA VAL A 106 8.53 7.59 -11.41
C VAL A 106 8.62 7.61 -9.88
N VAL A 107 9.10 6.54 -9.27
CA VAL A 107 9.32 6.50 -7.80
C VAL A 107 10.29 7.60 -7.37
N ALA A 108 11.40 7.77 -8.08
CA ALA A 108 12.37 8.83 -7.79
C ALA A 108 11.78 10.24 -7.95
N GLU A 109 10.92 10.44 -8.95
CA GLU A 109 10.18 11.69 -9.15
C GLU A 109 9.22 12.00 -8.00
N GLU A 110 8.44 11.01 -7.53
CA GLU A 110 7.56 11.18 -6.37
C GLU A 110 8.33 11.49 -5.08
N ILE A 111 9.50 10.87 -4.89
CA ILE A 111 10.39 11.19 -3.76
C ILE A 111 10.84 12.65 -3.85
N ALA A 112 11.25 13.11 -5.03
CA ALA A 112 11.70 14.48 -5.23
C ALA A 112 10.58 15.51 -4.99
N GLN A 113 9.34 15.18 -5.37
CA GLN A 113 8.17 16.03 -5.12
C GLN A 113 7.86 16.19 -3.62
N LEU A 114 8.03 15.14 -2.82
CA LEU A 114 7.79 15.16 -1.37
C LEU A 114 8.93 15.76 -0.53
N ALA A 115 10.04 16.16 -1.17
CA ALA A 115 11.20 16.75 -0.51
C ALA A 115 11.07 18.28 -0.33
N TRP A 116 10.10 18.91 -0.99
CA TRP A 116 9.86 20.35 -1.01
C TRP A 116 8.41 20.67 -0.62
#